data_AF-A0A2Z2HLF5-F1
#
_entry.id   AF-A0A2Z2HLF5-F1
#
_cell.length_a   1.000
_cell.length_b   1.000
_cell.length_c   1.000
_cell.angle_alpha   90.00
_cell.angle_beta   90.00
_cell.angle_gamma   90.00
#
_symmetry.space_group_name_H-M   'P 1'
#
loop_
_entity.id
_entity.type
_entity.pdbx_description
1 polymer ?
#
loop_
_entity_poly.entity_id
_entity_poly.type
_entity_poly.pdbx_seq_one_letter_code
_entity_poly.pdbx_strand_id
1 'polypeptide(L)'
;MAGTNKPSGSKDSKKGKKDKGEGGPKKAEITVMLNEQQAMKVIQNSKVVTVQDLARQTGVKISAANAFLKESTAKGTVKKVGGYAGHHLYQVVSS
;
A
#
# COMPACT_ATOMS: atom_id res chain seq x y z
N MET A 1 -14.77 -42.75 -50.12
CA MET A 1 -14.85 -43.48 -48.84
C MET A 1 -14.36 -42.51 -47.76
N ALA A 2 -15.20 -41.63 -47.21
CA ALA A 2 -16.23 -41.86 -46.17
C ALA A 2 -15.64 -42.42 -44.87
N GLY A 3 -15.63 -41.57 -43.83
CA GLY A 3 -15.12 -41.85 -42.49
C GLY A 3 -15.32 -40.66 -41.54
N THR A 4 -16.59 -40.31 -41.33
CA THR A 4 -17.14 -39.29 -40.41
C THR A 4 -16.90 -39.67 -38.94
N ASN A 5 -16.57 -38.71 -38.07
CA ASN A 5 -17.33 -38.43 -36.83
C ASN A 5 -16.84 -37.20 -36.04
N LYS A 6 -17.75 -36.22 -35.95
CA LYS A 6 -17.74 -35.01 -35.11
C LYS A 6 -18.51 -35.32 -33.78
N PRO A 7 -18.83 -34.35 -32.90
CA PRO A 7 -18.45 -34.30 -31.48
C PRO A 7 -19.61 -34.55 -30.47
N SER A 8 -19.30 -34.85 -29.21
CA SER A 8 -20.18 -34.69 -28.03
C SER A 8 -19.40 -35.17 -26.79
N GLY A 9 -19.48 -34.63 -25.59
CA GLY A 9 -20.40 -33.69 -24.97
C GLY A 9 -20.65 -34.14 -23.53
N SER A 10 -20.07 -33.42 -22.57
CA SER A 10 -20.63 -33.10 -21.24
C SER A 10 -20.65 -34.13 -20.09
N LYS A 11 -20.48 -33.57 -18.87
CA LYS A 11 -20.67 -34.08 -17.49
C LYS A 11 -19.52 -34.91 -16.90
N ASP A 12 -19.07 -34.73 -15.67
CA ASP A 12 -19.63 -34.00 -14.54
C ASP A 12 -18.52 -33.65 -13.53
N SER A 13 -18.72 -32.53 -12.86
CA SER A 13 -17.90 -31.90 -11.86
C SER A 13 -17.71 -32.78 -10.61
N LYS A 14 -16.47 -33.02 -10.16
CA LYS A 14 -16.24 -33.31 -8.74
C LYS A 14 -14.88 -32.85 -8.22
N LYS A 15 -14.98 -31.85 -7.33
CA LYS A 15 -14.07 -31.54 -6.22
C LYS A 15 -12.85 -30.66 -6.50
N GLY A 16 -13.04 -29.63 -7.34
CA GLY A 16 -12.28 -28.38 -7.23
C GLY A 16 -12.87 -27.47 -6.15
N LYS A 17 -12.75 -27.83 -4.87
CA LYS A 17 -13.02 -26.89 -3.76
C LYS A 17 -11.75 -26.72 -2.93
N LYS A 18 -10.73 -26.13 -3.57
CA LYS A 18 -9.71 -25.39 -2.82
C LYS A 18 -10.38 -24.06 -2.51
N ASP A 19 -11.04 -24.04 -1.35
CA ASP A 19 -11.61 -22.87 -0.72
C ASP A 19 -10.67 -21.69 -0.97
N LYS A 20 -11.14 -20.72 -1.76
CA LYS A 20 -10.49 -19.41 -1.88
C LYS A 20 -10.46 -18.89 -0.46
N GLY A 21 -9.32 -19.03 0.20
CA GLY A 21 -9.13 -18.49 1.54
C GLY A 21 -9.59 -17.04 1.55
N GLU A 22 -10.65 -16.77 2.30
CA GLU A 22 -11.06 -15.44 2.74
C GLU A 22 -10.02 -14.88 3.72
N GLY A 23 -8.77 -14.83 3.27
CA GLY A 23 -7.61 -14.28 3.97
C GLY A 23 -7.00 -13.15 3.17
N GLY A 24 -7.83 -12.31 2.55
CA GLY A 24 -7.35 -11.05 1.99
C GLY A 24 -6.99 -10.11 3.14
N PRO A 25 -5.81 -9.47 3.15
CA PRO A 25 -5.44 -8.55 4.23
C PRO A 25 -6.54 -7.52 4.42
N LYS A 26 -6.95 -7.35 5.69
CA LYS A 26 -8.00 -6.42 6.13
C LYS A 26 -7.85 -5.11 5.34
N LYS A 27 -8.85 -4.78 4.51
CA LYS A 27 -8.91 -3.50 3.82
C LYS A 27 -8.97 -2.44 4.92
N ALA A 28 -7.82 -1.85 5.26
CA ALA A 28 -7.77 -0.71 6.15
C ALA A 28 -8.74 0.35 5.60
N GLU A 29 -9.59 0.93 6.44
CA GLU A 29 -10.46 2.03 6.03
C GLU A 29 -9.57 3.19 5.58
N ILE A 30 -9.43 3.34 4.26
CA ILE A 30 -8.42 4.20 3.65
C ILE A 30 -8.91 5.64 3.73
N THR A 31 -8.46 6.36 4.75
CA THR A 31 -8.82 7.76 4.93
C THR A 31 -7.99 8.63 3.99
N VAL A 32 -8.61 9.61 3.34
CA VAL A 32 -7.91 10.53 2.41
C VAL A 32 -7.18 11.63 3.19
N MET A 33 -7.70 11.98 4.36
CA MET A 33 -7.13 12.98 5.25
C MET A 33 -6.12 12.37 6.21
N LEU A 34 -4.94 12.98 6.28
CA LEU A 34 -3.92 12.69 7.27
C LEU A 34 -4.22 13.41 8.56
N ASN A 35 -4.26 12.65 9.67
CA ASN A 35 -4.24 13.25 10.99
C ASN A 35 -2.80 13.64 11.34
N GLU A 36 -2.55 14.95 11.45
CA GLU A 36 -1.23 15.51 11.73
C GLU A 36 -0.61 14.94 13.02
N GLN A 37 -1.43 14.71 14.05
CA GLN A 37 -0.94 14.16 15.33
C GLN A 37 -0.43 12.72 15.18
N GLN A 38 -1.09 11.91 14.34
CA GLN A 38 -0.65 10.55 14.06
C GLN A 38 0.60 10.55 13.18
N ALA A 39 0.63 11.41 12.15
CA ALA A 39 1.79 11.55 11.28
C ALA A 39 3.03 11.97 12.07
N MET A 40 2.92 12.94 12.98
CA MET A 40 4.04 13.36 13.82
C MET A 40 4.53 12.25 14.75
N LYS A 41 3.63 11.47 15.37
CA LYS A 41 4.02 10.31 16.19
C LYS A 41 4.82 9.29 15.40
N VAL A 42 4.33 8.93 14.20
CA VAL A 42 5.01 7.98 13.30
C VAL A 42 6.39 8.50 12.90
N ILE A 43 6.45 9.79 12.56
CA ILE A 43 7.67 10.46 12.11
C ILE A 43 8.70 10.53 13.24
N GLN A 44 8.30 10.91 14.47
CA GLN A 44 9.18 11.02 15.62
C GLN A 44 9.67 9.66 16.16
N ASN A 45 8.83 8.62 16.10
CA ASN A 45 9.21 7.28 16.55
C ASN A 45 10.20 6.59 15.60
N SER A 46 10.41 7.12 14.40
CA SER A 46 11.21 6.48 13.35
C SER A 46 12.41 7.34 12.98
N LYS A 47 13.62 6.76 13.01
CA LYS A 47 14.84 7.46 12.61
C LYS A 47 14.81 7.91 11.13
N VAL A 48 14.15 7.11 10.29
CA VAL A 48 13.91 7.37 8.86
C VAL A 48 12.50 6.91 8.53
N VAL A 49 11.78 7.71 7.76
CA VAL A 49 10.38 7.52 7.37
C VAL A 49 10.27 7.44 5.86
N THR A 50 9.46 6.52 5.36
CA THR A 50 9.09 6.46 3.95
C THR A 50 7.62 6.83 3.76
N VAL A 51 7.26 7.25 2.56
CA VAL A 51 5.85 7.54 2.19
C VAL A 51 4.96 6.32 2.44
N GLN A 52 5.46 5.12 2.13
CA GLN A 52 4.71 3.88 2.29
C GLN A 52 4.50 3.50 3.75
N ASP A 53 5.53 3.65 4.57
CA ASP A 53 5.46 3.34 6.00
C ASP A 53 4.49 4.29 6.70
N LEU A 54 4.59 5.60 6.42
CA LEU A 54 3.64 6.59 6.92
C LEU A 54 2.20 6.24 6.54
N ALA A 55 1.96 5.94 5.25
CA ALA A 55 0.63 5.59 4.77
C ALA A 55 0.04 4.34 5.45
N ARG A 56 0.86 3.32 5.72
CA ARG A 56 0.43 2.09 6.39
C ARG A 56 0.12 2.32 7.86
N GLN A 57 0.94 3.11 8.56
CA GLN A 57 0.77 3.37 9.99
C GLN A 57 -0.42 4.30 10.28
N THR A 58 -0.65 5.30 9.43
CA THR A 58 -1.78 6.23 9.60
C THR A 58 -3.05 5.79 8.86
N GLY A 59 -3.01 4.67 8.12
CA GLY A 59 -4.17 4.17 7.37
C GLY A 59 -4.65 5.08 6.24
N VAL A 60 -3.76 5.91 5.68
CA VAL A 60 -4.14 6.89 4.63
C VAL A 60 -3.70 6.47 3.23
N LYS A 61 -4.22 7.17 2.22
CA LYS A 61 -3.71 7.05 0.85
C LYS A 61 -2.24 7.48 0.76
N ILE A 62 -1.45 6.72 0.00
CA ILE A 62 -0.04 7.04 -0.33
C ILE A 62 0.11 8.45 -0.91
N SER A 63 -0.86 8.91 -1.71
CA SER A 63 -0.87 10.26 -2.27
C SER A 63 -0.92 11.34 -1.17
N ALA A 64 -1.73 11.14 -0.13
CA ALA A 64 -1.81 12.06 1.00
C ALA A 64 -0.51 12.06 1.80
N ALA A 65 0.06 10.87 2.06
CA ALA A 65 1.36 10.73 2.72
C ALA A 65 2.49 11.45 1.97
N ASN A 66 2.48 11.39 0.63
CA ASN A 66 3.46 12.07 -0.20
C ASN A 66 3.29 13.59 -0.15
N ALA A 67 2.04 14.08 -0.24
CA ALA A 67 1.75 15.51 -0.11
C ALA A 67 2.23 16.04 1.25
N PHE A 68 1.88 15.34 2.33
CA PHE A 68 2.29 15.72 3.69
C PHE A 68 3.81 15.75 3.84
N LEU A 69 4.54 14.72 3.40
CA LEU A 69 6.00 14.71 3.51
C LEU A 69 6.67 15.83 2.70
N LYS A 70 6.12 16.19 1.53
CA LYS A 70 6.59 17.35 0.75
C LYS A 70 6.33 18.66 1.50
N GLU A 71 5.15 18.84 2.07
CA GLU A 71 4.81 20.02 2.87
C GLU A 71 5.66 20.11 4.14
N SER A 72 5.84 19.01 4.87
CA SER A 72 6.71 18.93 6.04
C SER A 72 8.18 19.19 5.67
N THR A 73 8.59 18.87 4.45
CA THR A 73 9.93 19.23 3.94
C THR A 73 10.03 20.73 3.70
N ALA A 74 9.00 21.35 3.10
CA ALA A 74 8.94 22.80 2.90
C ALA A 74 8.88 23.57 4.23
N LYS A 75 8.19 23.02 5.24
CA LYS A 75 8.13 23.56 6.61
C LYS A 75 9.42 23.34 7.41
N GLY A 76 10.36 22.53 6.90
CA GLY A 76 11.63 22.22 7.57
C GLY A 76 11.55 21.17 8.68
N THR A 77 10.39 20.52 8.86
CA THR A 77 10.19 19.47 9.88
C THR A 77 10.88 18.16 9.52
N VAL A 78 10.95 17.84 8.23
CA VAL A 78 11.64 16.64 7.72
C VAL A 78 12.61 17.01 6.60
N LYS A 79 13.72 16.30 6.50
CA LYS A 79 14.70 16.41 5.42
C LYS A 79 14.69 15.14 4.57
N LYS A 80 14.81 15.29 3.27
CA LYS A 80 15.06 14.16 2.37
C LYS A 80 16.53 13.76 2.50
N VAL A 81 16.79 12.57 3.02
CA VAL A 81 18.16 12.04 3.26
C VAL A 81 18.65 11.14 2.15
N GLY A 82 17.75 10.69 1.26
CA GLY A 82 18.11 9.86 0.13
C GLY A 82 16.90 9.25 -0.55
N GLY A 83 17.16 8.24 -1.36
CA GLY A 83 16.13 7.48 -2.06
C GLY A 83 16.27 7.52 -3.59
N TYR A 84 15.63 6.56 -4.24
CA TYR A 84 15.67 6.36 -5.69
C TYR A 84 14.26 6.27 -6.27
N ALA A 85 14.05 6.91 -7.43
CA ALA A 85 12.85 6.78 -8.29
C ALA A 85 11.51 6.58 -7.55
N GLY A 86 11.10 7.55 -6.72
CA GLY A 86 9.81 7.52 -6.01
C GLY A 86 9.85 6.89 -4.62
N HIS A 87 10.93 6.18 -4.25
CA HIS A 87 11.19 5.74 -2.89
C HIS A 87 12.08 6.75 -2.18
N HIS A 88 11.46 7.79 -1.62
CA HIS A 88 12.17 8.81 -0.84
C HIS A 88 12.28 8.40 0.63
N LEU A 89 13.49 8.62 1.16
CA LEU A 89 13.79 8.49 2.59
C LEU A 89 13.76 9.88 3.20
N TYR A 90 12.90 10.07 4.18
CA TYR A 90 12.77 11.29 4.95
C TYR A 90 13.29 11.05 6.36
N GLN A 91 13.97 12.04 6.93
CA GLN A 91 14.42 12.03 8.32
C GLN A 91 13.86 13.25 9.02
N VAL A 92 13.46 13.09 10.27
CA VAL A 92 13.03 14.22 11.10
C VAL A 92 14.23 15.12 11.36
N VAL A 93 14.04 16.42 11.18
CA VAL A 93 15.00 17.40 11.67
C VAL A 93 14.60 17.67 13.11
N SER A 94 14.97 16.76 14.00
CA SER A 94 14.88 17.05 15.44
C SER A 94 15.88 18.15 15.73
N SER A 95 15.37 19.30 16.19
CA SER A 95 16.18 20.33 16.83
C SER A 95 16.46 19.97 18.29
#